data_AF-F0NCU6-F1
#
_entry.id   AF-F0NCU6-F1
#
_cell.length_a   1.000
_cell.length_b   1.000
_cell.length_c   1.000
_cell.angle_alpha   90.00
_cell.angle_beta   90.00
_cell.angle_gamma   90.00
#
_symmetry.space_group_name_H-M   'P 1'
#
loop_
_entity.id
_entity.type
_entity.pdbx_description
1 polymer ?
#
loop_
_entity_poly.entity_id
_entity_poly.type
_entity_poly.pdbx_seq_one_letter_code
_entity_poly.pdbx_strand_id
1 'polypeptide(L)'
;MTQIYTSSGPLSVSTNVTTNIYGTYKNFTTPIAFSNQTGTFVARLPQYVFYQNSKGQIITGVFHNWIVLGLATVNSTSSQGIQVNLKGQPVVLIGNYTQITSTVGLTLQVIGDSNIYVSVFVNGNSYTIQNEQTIAVTAGYVNITVITLQVNDTTQQSKGIISHYIYSNAEYNGKTYIAKSFLIFVPPGAINPTVYLKYLNDYNYYRVKIIGNYNGQVCLILNGTVYNYNNPYWIIGGNYSFDPTGIFTGSSTYGAQTVIFQYSNGTSFKYTFPNIPSYVIINQPMNITVKYAVTEYWKRL
;
A
#
# COMPACT_ATOMS: atom_id res chain seq x y z
N MET A 1 29.59 5.36 22.17
CA MET A 1 28.69 5.11 21.02
C MET A 1 27.82 3.95 21.45
N THR A 2 26.50 4.00 21.28
CA THR A 2 25.63 2.88 21.67
C THR A 2 25.85 1.70 20.74
N GLN A 3 25.73 0.49 21.27
CA GLN A 3 25.99 -0.74 20.50
C GLN A 3 24.97 -1.82 20.81
N ILE A 4 24.69 -2.64 19.80
CA ILE A 4 23.97 -3.91 19.93
C ILE A 4 25.00 -5.04 19.83
N TYR A 5 25.15 -5.84 20.88
CA TYR A 5 25.97 -7.05 20.80
C TYR A 5 25.23 -8.15 20.06
N THR A 6 25.87 -8.66 19.02
CA THR A 6 25.46 -9.81 18.21
C THR A 6 26.53 -10.90 18.29
N SER A 7 26.24 -12.10 17.77
CA SER A 7 27.23 -13.18 17.68
C SER A 7 28.41 -12.85 16.77
N SER A 8 28.26 -11.92 15.82
CA SER A 8 29.33 -11.45 14.93
C SER A 8 30.08 -10.22 15.47
N GLY A 9 29.71 -9.72 16.65
CA GLY A 9 30.34 -8.57 17.30
C GLY A 9 29.38 -7.40 17.55
N PRO A 10 29.89 -6.27 18.09
CA PRO A 10 29.10 -5.09 18.37
C PRO A 10 28.72 -4.33 17.09
N LEU A 11 27.44 -4.00 16.96
CA LEU A 11 26.92 -3.12 15.92
C LEU A 11 26.66 -1.74 16.51
N SER A 12 27.33 -0.72 15.97
CA SER A 12 27.11 0.66 16.35
C SER A 12 25.74 1.15 15.91
N VAL A 13 24.99 1.73 16.84
CA VAL A 13 23.68 2.33 16.57
C VAL A 13 23.62 3.75 17.11
N SER A 14 23.01 4.64 16.33
CA SER A 14 22.68 5.98 16.81
C SER A 14 21.39 5.92 17.60
N THR A 15 21.46 6.27 18.89
CA THR A 15 20.27 6.42 19.74
C THR A 15 20.27 7.80 20.37
N ASN A 16 19.09 8.25 20.79
CA ASN A 16 18.96 9.45 21.60
C ASN A 16 19.05 9.08 23.09
N VAL A 17 19.90 9.79 23.83
CA VAL A 17 19.89 9.82 25.31
C VAL A 17 19.13 11.06 25.73
N THR A 18 18.11 10.89 26.57
CA THR A 18 17.39 12.02 27.18
C THR A 18 18.00 12.34 28.53
N THR A 19 18.42 13.59 28.75
CA THR A 19 18.99 14.01 30.05
C THR A 19 18.60 15.42 30.45
N ASN A 20 18.54 15.68 31.75
CA ASN A 20 18.30 16.99 32.35
C ASN A 20 19.55 17.67 32.92
N ILE A 21 20.75 17.33 32.42
CA ILE A 21 22.00 17.91 32.94
C ILE A 21 22.04 19.45 32.93
N TYR A 22 21.31 20.09 32.01
CA TYR A 22 21.16 21.55 31.93
C TYR A 22 19.83 22.05 32.54
N GLY A 23 19.29 21.34 33.54
CA GLY A 23 18.07 21.71 34.27
C GLY A 23 16.74 21.31 33.59
N THR A 24 16.73 21.02 32.29
CA THR A 24 15.56 20.56 31.53
C THR A 24 15.88 19.33 30.70
N TYR A 25 14.94 18.40 30.56
CA TYR A 25 15.13 17.19 29.75
C TYR A 25 15.30 17.55 28.27
N LYS A 26 16.44 17.17 27.70
CA LYS A 26 16.78 17.31 26.28
C LYS A 26 17.28 15.99 25.71
N ASN A 27 17.00 15.76 24.44
CA ASN A 27 17.50 14.61 23.69
C ASN A 27 18.86 14.93 23.08
N PHE A 28 19.81 14.00 23.20
CA PHE A 28 21.14 14.10 22.62
C PHE A 28 21.46 12.84 21.83
N THR A 29 22.01 13.00 20.64
CA THR A 29 22.45 11.87 19.80
C THR A 29 23.74 11.29 20.37
N THR A 30 23.80 9.97 20.58
CA THR A 30 25.01 9.30 21.10
C THR A 30 26.14 9.19 20.08
N PRO A 31 27.42 9.19 20.49
CA PRO A 31 27.91 9.34 21.87
C PRO A 31 27.80 10.77 22.40
N ILE A 32 27.39 10.91 23.66
CA ILE A 32 27.46 12.17 24.40
C ILE A 32 28.53 12.06 25.49
N ALA A 33 29.38 13.08 25.59
CA ALA A 33 30.31 13.26 26.70
C ALA A 33 29.84 14.48 27.52
N PHE A 34 29.79 14.32 28.83
CA PHE A 34 29.49 15.43 29.74
C PHE A 34 30.81 16.02 30.21
N SER A 35 31.11 17.24 29.74
CA SER A 35 32.32 17.98 30.11
C SER A 35 32.29 18.36 31.59
N ASN A 36 33.45 18.33 32.25
CA ASN A 36 33.76 18.76 33.64
C ASN A 36 32.70 19.60 34.36
N GLN A 37 31.65 18.95 34.84
CA GLN A 37 30.63 19.56 35.69
C GLN A 37 30.53 18.75 36.99
N THR A 38 30.30 19.43 38.11
CA THR A 38 29.82 18.80 39.35
C THR A 38 28.29 18.91 39.34
N GLY A 39 27.58 17.81 39.64
CA GLY A 39 26.12 17.86 39.68
C GLY A 39 25.46 16.49 39.57
N THR A 40 24.15 16.49 39.81
CA THR A 40 23.28 15.31 39.75
C THR A 40 22.29 15.48 38.62
N PHE A 41 22.19 14.49 37.74
CA PHE A 41 21.22 14.50 36.65
C PHE A 41 20.67 13.10 36.39
N VAL A 42 19.61 13.03 35.60
CA VAL A 42 19.00 11.78 35.12
C VAL A 42 19.36 11.60 33.65
N ALA A 43 19.78 10.41 33.27
CA ALA A 43 19.97 9.97 31.89
C ALA A 43 18.99 8.83 31.58
N ARG A 44 18.37 8.86 30.41
CA ARG A 44 17.41 7.83 29.97
C ARG A 44 17.72 7.38 28.55
N LEU A 45 17.58 6.08 28.32
CA LEU A 45 17.67 5.43 27.01
C LEU A 45 16.37 4.71 26.65
N PRO A 46 16.08 4.53 25.34
CA PRO A 46 14.95 3.72 24.92
C PRO A 46 15.20 2.24 25.24
N GLN A 47 14.11 1.51 25.51
CA GLN A 47 14.16 0.06 25.75
C GLN A 47 14.70 -0.72 24.56
N TYR A 48 14.28 -0.32 23.37
CA TYR A 48 14.57 -1.01 22.12
C TYR A 48 15.20 -0.03 21.14
N VAL A 49 16.18 -0.52 20.40
CA VAL A 49 16.83 0.18 19.29
C VAL A 49 16.92 -0.77 18.12
N PHE A 50 17.11 -0.25 16.92
CA PHE A 50 17.30 -1.08 15.74
C PHE A 50 18.48 -0.61 14.91
N TYR A 51 19.05 -1.56 14.17
CA TYR A 51 20.00 -1.35 13.10
C TYR A 51 19.42 -1.93 11.82
N GLN A 52 19.45 -1.15 10.74
CA GLN A 52 19.12 -1.64 9.40
C GLN A 52 20.42 -1.82 8.62
N ASN A 53 20.67 -3.03 8.12
CA ASN A 53 21.83 -3.26 7.26
C ASN A 53 21.56 -2.85 5.80
N SER A 54 22.59 -2.93 4.95
CA SER A 54 22.48 -2.57 3.53
C SER A 54 21.50 -3.44 2.72
N LYS A 55 21.08 -4.60 3.26
CA LYS A 55 20.09 -5.49 2.65
C LYS A 55 18.66 -5.21 3.13
N GLY A 56 18.46 -4.20 3.97
CA GLY A 56 17.16 -3.87 4.55
C GLY A 56 16.70 -4.81 5.68
N GLN A 57 17.61 -5.65 6.18
CA GLN A 57 17.33 -6.51 7.33
C GLN A 57 17.44 -5.68 8.62
N ILE A 58 16.53 -5.93 9.55
CA ILE A 58 16.46 -5.21 10.82
C ILE A 58 16.99 -6.10 11.94
N ILE A 59 17.91 -5.57 12.73
CA ILE A 59 18.41 -6.19 13.96
C ILE A 59 17.91 -5.32 15.11
N THR A 60 17.16 -5.92 16.03
CA THR A 60 16.67 -5.22 17.23
C THR A 60 17.53 -5.54 18.43
N GLY A 61 17.97 -4.49 19.13
CA GLY A 61 18.61 -4.59 20.44
C GLY A 61 17.62 -4.27 21.55
N VAL A 62 17.65 -5.03 22.64
CA VAL A 62 16.99 -4.69 23.91
C VAL A 62 18.05 -4.19 24.90
N PHE A 63 17.71 -3.15 25.64
CA PHE A 63 18.62 -2.56 26.62
C PHE A 63 19.10 -3.62 27.62
N HIS A 64 20.41 -3.70 27.81
CA HIS A 64 21.06 -4.64 28.71
C HIS A 64 21.62 -3.92 29.94
N ASN A 65 22.49 -2.94 29.72
CA ASN A 65 23.08 -2.15 30.79
C ASN A 65 23.68 -0.82 30.29
N TRP A 66 24.03 0.05 31.22
CA TRP A 66 24.90 1.19 31.00
C TRP A 66 26.37 0.79 31.19
N ILE A 67 27.22 1.28 30.30
CA ILE A 67 28.67 1.31 30.48
C ILE A 67 29.05 2.74 30.86
N VAL A 68 29.72 2.89 32.01
CA VAL A 68 30.16 4.18 32.55
C VAL A 68 31.67 4.25 32.44
N LEU A 69 32.17 5.21 31.67
CA LEU A 69 33.61 5.47 31.53
C LEU A 69 33.93 6.83 32.16
N GLY A 70 34.83 6.85 33.15
CA GLY A 70 35.19 8.04 33.92
C GLY A 70 34.71 7.99 35.38
N LEU A 71 34.80 9.12 36.07
CA LEU A 71 34.51 9.24 37.51
C LEU A 71 33.10 9.81 37.77
N ALA A 72 32.10 8.91 37.78
CA ALA A 72 30.73 9.18 38.24
C ALA A 72 30.24 8.07 39.18
N THR A 73 29.29 8.41 40.06
CA THR A 73 28.46 7.41 40.74
C THR A 73 27.09 7.36 40.09
N VAL A 74 26.59 6.15 39.87
CA VAL A 74 25.26 5.89 39.32
C VAL A 74 24.46 5.05 40.29
N ASN A 75 23.14 5.27 40.35
CA ASN A 75 22.25 4.50 41.24
C ASN A 75 21.99 3.08 40.72
N SER A 76 22.18 2.85 39.42
CA SER A 76 22.06 1.55 38.76
C SER A 76 22.79 1.58 37.42
N THR A 77 23.14 0.41 36.90
CA THR A 77 23.55 0.22 35.50
C THR A 77 22.54 -0.62 34.71
N SER A 78 21.58 -1.27 35.36
CA SER A 78 20.62 -2.18 34.72
C SER A 78 19.26 -1.55 34.42
N SER A 79 19.03 -0.29 34.81
CA SER A 79 17.81 0.45 34.50
C SER A 79 17.99 1.38 33.30
N GLN A 80 16.93 1.51 32.47
CA GLN A 80 16.92 2.43 31.32
C GLN A 80 17.13 3.89 31.71
N GLY A 81 16.61 4.26 32.89
CA GLY A 81 16.82 5.55 33.52
C GLY A 81 17.77 5.41 34.70
N ILE A 82 18.83 6.20 34.71
CA ILE A 82 19.81 6.25 35.81
C ILE A 82 19.97 7.68 36.31
N GLN A 83 20.20 7.81 37.61
CA GLN A 83 20.69 9.04 38.21
C GLN A 83 22.21 8.98 38.23
N VAL A 84 22.85 10.05 37.77
CA VAL A 84 24.29 10.18 37.61
C VAL A 84 24.76 11.36 38.47
N ASN A 85 25.73 11.11 39.34
CA ASN A 85 26.42 12.16 40.10
C ASN A 85 27.84 12.32 39.56
N LEU A 86 28.14 13.49 39.01
CA LEU A 86 29.47 13.82 38.49
C LEU A 86 30.36 14.37 39.60
N LYS A 87 31.63 13.93 39.63
CA LYS A 87 32.66 14.37 40.59
C LYS A 87 33.70 15.30 39.97
N GLY A 88 33.27 16.20 39.07
CA GLY A 88 34.16 17.20 38.47
C GLY A 88 35.21 16.63 37.49
N GLN A 89 34.91 15.47 36.89
CA GLN A 89 35.71 14.84 35.83
C GLN A 89 34.83 14.48 34.62
N PRO A 90 35.39 14.36 33.40
CA PRO A 90 34.62 13.95 32.23
C PRO A 90 34.09 12.53 32.40
N VAL A 91 32.83 12.33 32.02
CA VAL A 91 32.17 11.02 32.04
C VAL A 91 31.48 10.77 30.71
N VAL A 92 31.65 9.55 30.20
CA VAL A 92 30.98 9.05 29.00
C VAL A 92 30.04 7.94 29.42
N LEU A 93 28.76 8.12 29.09
CA LEU A 93 27.72 7.12 29.30
C LEU A 93 27.39 6.45 27.98
N ILE A 94 27.43 5.12 27.96
CA ILE A 94 27.14 4.32 26.77
C ILE A 94 26.00 3.37 27.09
N GLY A 95 24.97 3.39 26.26
CA GLY A 95 23.93 2.37 26.27
C GLY A 95 24.46 1.08 25.64
N ASN A 96 24.26 -0.03 26.33
CA ASN A 96 24.59 -1.34 25.82
C ASN A 96 23.33 -2.17 25.63
N TYR A 97 23.21 -2.80 24.46
CA TYR A 97 22.03 -3.57 24.06
C TYR A 97 22.44 -4.99 23.67
N THR A 98 21.55 -5.94 23.92
CA THR A 98 21.70 -7.33 23.47
C THR A 98 20.72 -7.57 22.33
N GLN A 99 21.17 -8.26 21.28
CA GLN A 99 20.29 -8.64 20.18
C GLN A 99 19.12 -9.51 20.68
N ILE A 100 17.91 -9.17 20.27
CA ILE A 100 16.75 -10.06 20.39
C ILE A 100 16.87 -11.14 19.32
N THR A 101 16.81 -12.41 19.73
CA THR A 101 16.88 -13.57 18.83
C THR A 101 15.62 -14.42 18.84
N SER A 102 14.70 -14.17 19.78
CA SER A 102 13.42 -14.87 19.83
C SER A 102 12.59 -14.58 18.58
N THR A 103 11.88 -15.60 18.10
CA THR A 103 11.03 -15.51 16.91
C THR A 103 9.56 -15.44 17.30
N VAL A 104 8.78 -14.70 16.53
CA VAL A 104 7.33 -14.59 16.65
C VAL A 104 6.69 -14.86 15.28
N GLY A 105 5.54 -15.54 15.27
CA GLY A 105 4.72 -15.68 14.07
C GLY A 105 3.97 -14.39 13.79
N LEU A 106 4.38 -13.64 12.77
CA LEU A 106 3.70 -12.44 12.29
C LEU A 106 2.72 -12.82 11.19
N THR A 107 1.44 -12.56 11.41
CA THR A 107 0.41 -12.76 10.39
C THR A 107 0.30 -11.53 9.52
N LEU A 108 0.33 -11.71 8.21
CA LEU A 108 0.01 -10.69 7.23
C LEU A 108 -1.33 -11.05 6.59
N GLN A 109 -2.32 -10.18 6.73
CA GLN A 109 -3.67 -10.40 6.23
C GLN A 109 -4.03 -9.35 5.19
N VAL A 110 -4.45 -9.79 4.01
CA VAL A 110 -4.95 -8.94 2.93
C VAL A 110 -6.42 -8.65 3.20
N ILE A 111 -6.77 -7.37 3.34
CA ILE A 111 -8.13 -6.89 3.53
C ILE A 111 -8.58 -6.21 2.23
N GLY A 112 -9.64 -6.73 1.63
CA GLY A 112 -10.13 -6.31 0.32
C GLY A 112 -10.83 -7.50 -0.33
N ASP A 113 -10.09 -8.22 -1.18
CA ASP A 113 -10.54 -9.45 -1.82
C ASP A 113 -9.68 -10.65 -1.38
N SER A 114 -10.30 -11.79 -1.10
CA SER A 114 -9.58 -13.02 -0.74
C SER A 114 -8.86 -13.67 -1.93
N ASN A 115 -9.20 -13.26 -3.16
CA ASN A 115 -8.69 -13.88 -4.38
C ASN A 115 -7.44 -13.22 -4.96
N ILE A 116 -7.05 -12.05 -4.45
CA ILE A 116 -5.86 -11.35 -4.94
C ILE A 116 -4.59 -11.87 -4.28
N TYR A 117 -3.50 -11.90 -5.06
CA TYR A 117 -2.16 -12.25 -4.60
C TYR A 117 -1.34 -10.98 -4.43
N VAL A 118 -0.76 -10.82 -3.25
CA VAL A 118 -0.03 -9.61 -2.86
C VAL A 118 1.41 -9.96 -2.50
N SER A 119 2.37 -9.34 -3.19
CA SER A 119 3.79 -9.47 -2.89
C SER A 119 4.24 -8.41 -1.90
N VAL A 120 5.02 -8.83 -0.90
CA VAL A 120 5.61 -7.97 0.13
C VAL A 120 7.05 -8.39 0.44
N PHE A 121 7.88 -7.43 0.86
CA PHE A 121 9.12 -7.71 1.56
C PHE A 121 8.94 -7.59 3.07
N VAL A 122 9.49 -8.55 3.81
CA VAL A 122 9.55 -8.50 5.28
C VAL A 122 10.98 -8.74 5.70
N ASN A 123 11.58 -7.74 6.34
CA ASN A 123 13.02 -7.68 6.64
C ASN A 123 13.90 -8.02 5.42
N GLY A 124 13.48 -7.56 4.23
CA GLY A 124 14.18 -7.78 2.96
C GLY A 124 13.89 -9.12 2.26
N ASN A 125 13.12 -10.03 2.86
CA ASN A 125 12.74 -11.30 2.24
C ASN A 125 11.38 -11.21 1.53
N SER A 126 11.25 -11.82 0.36
CA SER A 126 10.03 -11.81 -0.46
C SER A 126 9.00 -12.84 -0.03
N TYR A 127 7.74 -12.41 0.05
CA TYR A 127 6.58 -13.26 0.29
C TYR A 127 5.45 -12.89 -0.67
N THR A 128 4.65 -13.88 -1.04
CA THR A 128 3.40 -13.69 -1.79
C THR A 128 2.26 -14.23 -0.95
N ILE A 129 1.33 -13.35 -0.60
CA ILE A 129 0.23 -13.59 0.33
C ILE A 129 -1.07 -13.66 -0.45
N GLN A 130 -1.87 -14.68 -0.16
CA GLN A 130 -3.27 -14.76 -0.57
C GLN A 130 -4.12 -14.89 0.68
N ASN A 131 -5.09 -13.99 0.88
CA ASN A 131 -5.91 -13.88 2.09
C ASN A 131 -5.08 -13.62 3.37
N GLU A 132 -4.40 -14.62 3.92
CA GLU A 132 -3.52 -14.47 5.07
C GLU A 132 -2.32 -15.41 5.00
N GLN A 133 -1.21 -14.99 5.58
CA GLN A 133 -0.03 -15.82 5.73
C GLN A 133 0.73 -15.46 7.01
N THR A 134 1.02 -16.47 7.82
CA THR A 134 1.89 -16.33 9.00
C THR A 134 3.33 -16.63 8.63
N ILE A 135 4.23 -15.71 8.96
CA ILE A 135 5.68 -15.84 8.73
C ILE A 135 6.45 -15.71 10.03
N ALA A 136 7.53 -16.47 10.16
CA ALA A 136 8.42 -16.36 11.31
C ALA A 136 9.34 -15.15 11.14
N VAL A 137 9.31 -14.22 12.11
CA VAL A 137 10.19 -13.05 12.17
C VAL A 137 10.86 -12.97 13.53
N THR A 138 12.05 -12.37 13.60
CA THR A 138 12.65 -12.02 14.89
C THR A 138 11.80 -10.96 15.57
N ALA A 139 11.52 -11.14 16.87
CA ALA A 139 10.82 -10.15 17.66
C ALA A 139 11.60 -8.82 17.72
N GLY A 140 10.86 -7.72 17.88
CA GLY A 140 11.38 -6.37 17.85
C GLY A 140 10.88 -5.59 16.63
N TYR A 141 11.73 -4.70 16.11
CA TYR A 141 11.43 -3.96 14.90
C TYR A 141 11.45 -4.84 13.65
N VAL A 142 10.42 -4.72 12.83
CA VAL A 142 10.24 -5.45 11.56
C VAL A 142 9.93 -4.44 10.46
N ASN A 143 10.73 -4.46 9.39
CA ASN A 143 10.48 -3.65 8.20
C ASN A 143 9.57 -4.41 7.24
N ILE A 144 8.51 -3.77 6.79
CA ILE A 144 7.56 -4.31 5.81
C ILE A 144 7.49 -3.34 4.64
N THR A 145 7.64 -3.87 3.42
CA THR A 145 7.50 -3.11 2.17
C THR A 145 6.49 -3.79 1.27
N VAL A 146 5.39 -3.10 0.96
CA VAL A 146 4.37 -3.58 0.03
C VAL A 146 4.81 -3.34 -1.40
N ILE A 147 4.81 -4.40 -2.22
CA ILE A 147 5.29 -4.37 -3.61
C ILE A 147 4.14 -4.34 -4.59
N THR A 148 3.12 -5.18 -4.40
CA THR A 148 1.90 -5.15 -5.21
C THR A 148 1.10 -3.92 -4.83
N LEU A 149 1.11 -2.87 -5.66
CA LEU A 149 0.33 -1.64 -5.37
C LEU A 149 -1.02 -1.62 -6.08
N GLN A 150 -1.15 -2.41 -7.13
CA GLN A 150 -2.36 -2.57 -7.92
C GLN A 150 -2.46 -4.03 -8.36
N VAL A 151 -3.67 -4.59 -8.37
CA VAL A 151 -3.90 -5.99 -8.75
C VAL A 151 -5.33 -6.16 -9.26
N ASN A 152 -5.51 -7.08 -10.21
CA ASN A 152 -6.82 -7.45 -10.72
C ASN A 152 -7.26 -8.79 -10.11
N ASP A 153 -8.51 -8.88 -9.65
CA ASP A 153 -9.20 -10.15 -9.47
C ASP A 153 -9.91 -10.56 -10.77
N THR A 154 -9.51 -11.71 -11.31
CA THR A 154 -10.06 -12.29 -12.54
C THR A 154 -11.00 -13.48 -12.28
N THR A 155 -11.38 -13.77 -11.03
CA THR A 155 -12.24 -14.93 -10.71
C THR A 155 -13.62 -14.85 -11.40
N GLN A 156 -14.16 -13.65 -11.59
CA GLN A 156 -15.44 -13.42 -12.29
C GLN A 156 -15.26 -13.09 -13.78
N GLN A 157 -14.07 -13.29 -14.36
CA GLN A 157 -13.80 -12.94 -15.76
C GLN A 157 -14.71 -13.68 -16.73
N SER A 158 -15.08 -14.94 -16.43
CA SER A 158 -16.03 -15.73 -17.22
C SER A 158 -17.44 -15.12 -17.26
N LYS A 159 -17.83 -14.40 -16.21
CA LYS A 159 -19.08 -13.62 -16.14
C LYS A 159 -18.93 -12.21 -16.72
N GLY A 160 -17.77 -11.87 -17.28
CA GLY A 160 -17.51 -10.58 -17.89
C GLY A 160 -17.15 -9.47 -16.90
N ILE A 161 -16.63 -9.80 -15.71
CA ILE A 161 -16.22 -8.82 -14.69
C ILE A 161 -14.75 -9.08 -14.30
N ILE A 162 -13.93 -8.03 -14.28
CA ILE A 162 -12.59 -8.04 -13.66
C ILE A 162 -12.57 -6.88 -12.66
N SER A 163 -12.27 -7.18 -11.40
CA SER A 163 -12.21 -6.16 -10.35
C SER A 163 -10.79 -5.65 -10.20
N HIS A 164 -10.57 -4.34 -10.27
CA HIS A 164 -9.27 -3.73 -10.03
C HIS A 164 -9.19 -3.24 -8.58
N TYR A 165 -8.05 -3.51 -7.94
CA TYR A 165 -7.79 -3.15 -6.56
C TYR A 165 -6.50 -2.37 -6.44
N ILE A 166 -6.49 -1.35 -5.59
CA ILE A 166 -5.31 -0.54 -5.28
C ILE A 166 -4.97 -0.62 -3.79
N TYR A 167 -3.67 -0.66 -3.47
CA TYR A 167 -3.21 -0.57 -2.09
C TYR A 167 -3.54 0.79 -1.51
N SER A 168 -4.19 0.80 -0.34
CA SER A 168 -4.54 2.01 0.41
C SER A 168 -3.55 2.28 1.53
N ASN A 169 -3.43 1.33 2.47
CA ASN A 169 -2.63 1.48 3.67
C ASN A 169 -2.42 0.13 4.36
N ALA A 170 -1.53 0.12 5.34
CA ALA A 170 -1.39 -0.99 6.28
C ALA A 170 -1.83 -0.58 7.68
N GLU A 171 -2.27 -1.54 8.49
CA GLU A 171 -2.64 -1.34 9.88
C GLU A 171 -1.99 -2.38 10.80
N TYR A 172 -1.47 -1.91 11.92
CA TYR A 172 -0.91 -2.76 12.95
C TYR A 172 -1.08 -2.12 14.33
N ASN A 173 -1.67 -2.85 15.27
CA ASN A 173 -1.86 -2.42 16.66
C ASN A 173 -2.49 -1.01 16.79
N GLY A 174 -3.59 -0.78 16.08
CA GLY A 174 -4.33 0.50 16.07
C GLY A 174 -3.64 1.67 15.35
N LYS A 175 -2.46 1.44 14.73
CA LYS A 175 -1.75 2.45 13.93
C LYS A 175 -1.93 2.19 12.44
N THR A 176 -2.09 3.26 11.69
CA THR A 176 -2.18 3.26 10.22
C THR A 176 -0.88 3.73 9.59
N TYR A 177 -0.41 2.98 8.58
CA TYR A 177 0.79 3.25 7.80
C TYR A 177 0.40 3.49 6.34
N ILE A 178 0.44 4.75 5.89
CA ILE A 178 0.12 5.14 4.51
C ILE A 178 1.31 4.88 3.57
N ALA A 179 2.52 4.91 4.12
CA ALA A 179 3.73 4.61 3.36
C ALA A 179 3.75 3.15 2.90
N LYS A 180 4.33 2.91 1.72
CA LYS A 180 4.52 1.57 1.15
C LYS A 180 5.55 0.75 1.91
N SER A 181 6.54 1.42 2.51
CA SER A 181 7.53 0.82 3.39
C SER A 181 7.40 1.42 4.79
N PHE A 182 7.33 0.57 5.80
CA PHE A 182 7.12 1.00 7.17
C PHE A 182 7.75 0.03 8.17
N LEU A 183 8.08 0.55 9.35
CA LEU A 183 8.65 -0.20 10.46
C LEU A 183 7.57 -0.39 11.53
N ILE A 184 7.34 -1.64 11.92
CA ILE A 184 6.50 -1.98 13.08
C ILE A 184 7.36 -2.50 14.21
N PHE A 185 6.85 -2.47 15.45
CA PHE A 185 7.48 -3.12 16.60
C PHE A 185 6.61 -4.27 17.09
N VAL A 186 7.11 -5.50 17.00
CA VAL A 186 6.47 -6.74 17.46
C VAL A 186 7.14 -7.18 18.77
N PRO A 187 6.49 -7.02 19.93
CA PRO A 187 7.10 -7.37 21.20
C PRO A 187 7.49 -8.85 21.30
N PRO A 188 8.56 -9.20 22.02
CA PRO A 188 8.84 -10.59 22.39
C PRO A 188 7.63 -11.21 23.10
N GLY A 189 7.22 -12.40 22.68
CA GLY A 189 6.06 -13.10 23.25
C GLY A 189 4.69 -12.58 22.79
N ALA A 190 4.63 -11.69 21.79
CA ALA A 190 3.36 -11.29 21.20
C ALA A 190 2.58 -12.50 20.67
N ILE A 191 1.29 -12.56 20.99
CA ILE A 191 0.39 -13.64 20.56
C ILE A 191 -0.37 -13.15 19.33
N ASN A 192 -0.20 -13.83 18.20
CA ASN A 192 -0.86 -13.55 16.92
C ASN A 192 -0.81 -12.06 16.50
N PRO A 193 0.37 -11.43 16.44
CA PRO A 193 0.47 -10.10 15.85
C PRO A 193 0.05 -10.15 14.38
N THR A 194 -0.94 -9.36 14.00
CA THR A 194 -1.47 -9.29 12.63
C THR A 194 -1.29 -7.91 12.04
N VAL A 195 -0.70 -7.84 10.84
CA VAL A 195 -0.67 -6.65 10.00
C VAL A 195 -1.72 -6.80 8.91
N TYR A 196 -2.62 -5.82 8.83
CA TYR A 196 -3.66 -5.77 7.82
C TYR A 196 -3.18 -4.93 6.64
N LEU A 197 -3.11 -5.51 5.44
CA LEU A 197 -2.76 -4.85 4.19
C LEU A 197 -4.05 -4.53 3.45
N LYS A 198 -4.45 -3.26 3.40
CA LYS A 198 -5.75 -2.84 2.85
C LYS A 198 -5.65 -2.53 1.36
N TYR A 199 -6.53 -3.16 0.61
CA TYR A 199 -6.76 -2.92 -0.81
C TYR A 199 -8.21 -2.49 -1.03
N LEU A 200 -8.39 -1.45 -1.84
CA LEU A 200 -9.70 -0.91 -2.17
C LEU A 200 -10.01 -1.22 -3.63
N ASN A 201 -11.23 -1.69 -3.90
CA ASN A 201 -11.75 -1.74 -5.26
C ASN A 201 -12.02 -0.31 -5.71
N ASP A 202 -11.24 0.20 -6.65
CA ASP A 202 -11.40 1.54 -7.20
C ASP A 202 -12.24 1.54 -8.49
N TYR A 203 -12.17 0.47 -9.29
CA TYR A 203 -13.07 0.25 -10.42
C TYR A 203 -13.12 -1.21 -10.86
N ASN A 204 -14.13 -1.53 -11.68
CA ASN A 204 -14.24 -2.82 -12.36
C ASN A 204 -14.17 -2.63 -13.87
N TYR A 205 -13.59 -3.60 -14.59
CA TYR A 205 -13.80 -3.75 -16.02
C TYR A 205 -15.02 -4.63 -16.27
N TYR A 206 -15.84 -4.22 -17.24
CA TYR A 206 -16.97 -4.97 -17.72
C TYR A 206 -16.77 -5.39 -19.17
N ARG A 207 -17.13 -6.63 -19.48
CA ARG A 207 -17.12 -7.13 -20.84
C ARG A 207 -18.31 -6.55 -21.60
N VAL A 208 -18.04 -5.69 -22.56
CA VAL A 208 -19.04 -5.01 -23.40
C VAL A 208 -18.93 -5.53 -24.82
N LYS A 209 -20.01 -6.09 -25.36
CA LYS A 209 -20.08 -6.50 -26.76
C LYS A 209 -20.75 -5.41 -27.59
N ILE A 210 -20.03 -4.88 -28.56
CA ILE A 210 -20.51 -3.79 -29.40
C ILE A 210 -20.95 -4.40 -30.74
N ILE A 211 -22.23 -4.29 -31.09
CA ILE A 211 -22.84 -4.97 -32.25
C ILE A 211 -23.38 -3.92 -33.20
N GLY A 212 -22.96 -4.00 -34.46
CA GLY A 212 -23.33 -3.06 -35.51
C GLY A 212 -24.12 -3.81 -36.58
N ASN A 213 -25.29 -3.30 -36.93
CA ASN A 213 -26.09 -3.85 -38.03
C ASN A 213 -26.07 -2.87 -39.20
N TYR A 214 -25.04 -2.98 -40.04
CA TYR A 214 -24.84 -2.20 -41.26
C TYR A 214 -23.83 -2.86 -42.19
N ASN A 215 -23.98 -2.68 -43.51
CA ASN A 215 -23.04 -3.14 -44.54
C ASN A 215 -21.98 -2.06 -44.86
N GLY A 216 -21.08 -1.76 -43.90
CA GLY A 216 -19.99 -0.80 -44.08
C GLY A 216 -19.12 -0.59 -42.84
N GLN A 217 -18.10 0.26 -42.94
CA GLN A 217 -17.16 0.62 -41.85
C GLN A 217 -17.76 1.67 -40.89
N VAL A 218 -18.70 1.26 -40.03
CA VAL A 218 -19.18 2.08 -38.90
C VAL A 218 -18.38 1.76 -37.64
N CYS A 219 -18.31 2.68 -36.68
CA CYS A 219 -17.74 2.42 -35.35
C CYS A 219 -18.55 3.11 -34.23
N LEU A 220 -18.41 2.64 -33.00
CA LEU A 220 -18.97 3.31 -31.83
C LEU A 220 -17.86 4.09 -31.12
N ILE A 221 -18.09 5.35 -30.80
CA ILE A 221 -17.18 6.16 -30.00
C ILE A 221 -17.74 6.30 -28.58
N LEU A 222 -16.94 5.91 -27.59
CA LEU A 222 -17.24 6.14 -26.16
C LEU A 222 -16.14 7.00 -25.55
N ASN A 223 -16.50 8.19 -25.02
CA ASN A 223 -15.51 9.17 -24.50
C ASN A 223 -14.32 9.41 -25.48
N GLY A 224 -14.59 9.51 -26.78
CA GLY A 224 -13.56 9.71 -27.81
C GLY A 224 -12.76 8.46 -28.22
N THR A 225 -12.95 7.33 -27.54
CA THR A 225 -12.30 6.05 -27.91
C THR A 225 -13.15 5.32 -28.94
N VAL A 226 -12.53 4.89 -30.04
CA VAL A 226 -13.18 4.17 -31.15
C VAL A 226 -13.24 2.67 -30.86
N TYR A 227 -14.44 2.10 -30.96
CA TYR A 227 -14.69 0.67 -30.82
C TYR A 227 -15.29 0.10 -32.11
N ASN A 228 -14.61 -0.89 -32.67
CA ASN A 228 -15.09 -1.62 -33.84
C ASN A 228 -16.24 -2.55 -33.47
N TYR A 229 -17.26 -2.61 -34.33
CA TYR A 229 -18.40 -3.50 -34.15
C TYR A 229 -18.02 -4.98 -34.23
N ASN A 230 -18.91 -5.81 -33.68
CA ASN A 230 -18.85 -7.26 -33.60
C ASN A 230 -17.67 -7.82 -32.78
N ASN A 231 -17.10 -6.99 -31.91
CA ASN A 231 -16.02 -7.37 -30.99
C ASN A 231 -16.42 -7.13 -29.53
N PRO A 232 -15.98 -7.99 -28.60
CA PRO A 232 -16.07 -7.73 -27.17
C PRO A 232 -14.86 -6.92 -26.68
N TYR A 233 -15.09 -6.00 -25.75
CA TYR A 233 -14.06 -5.19 -25.12
C TYR A 233 -14.19 -5.23 -23.60
N TRP A 234 -13.07 -5.07 -22.89
CA TRP A 234 -13.05 -4.79 -21.46
C TRP A 234 -13.04 -3.29 -21.26
N ILE A 235 -14.14 -2.74 -20.77
CA ILE A 235 -14.32 -1.29 -20.58
C ILE A 235 -14.46 -1.02 -19.09
N ILE A 236 -13.73 -0.03 -18.59
CA ILE A 236 -13.81 0.40 -17.18
C ILE A 236 -15.25 0.84 -16.87
N GLY A 237 -15.77 0.51 -15.71
CA GLY A 237 -17.09 0.96 -15.28
C GLY A 237 -17.17 2.49 -15.18
N GLY A 238 -18.24 3.09 -15.66
CA GLY A 238 -18.40 4.54 -15.63
C GLY A 238 -19.50 5.07 -16.55
N ASN A 239 -19.58 6.40 -16.64
CA ASN A 239 -20.45 7.11 -17.55
C ASN A 239 -19.64 7.59 -18.77
N TYR A 240 -20.11 7.24 -19.97
CA TYR A 240 -19.43 7.52 -21.22
C TYR A 240 -20.29 8.38 -22.11
N SER A 241 -19.72 9.43 -22.71
CA SER A 241 -20.31 10.05 -23.88
C SER A 241 -20.47 8.99 -24.96
N PHE A 242 -21.62 9.02 -25.64
CA PHE A 242 -22.05 7.99 -26.56
C PHE A 242 -22.27 8.62 -27.93
N ASP A 243 -21.37 8.31 -28.87
CA ASP A 243 -21.42 8.79 -30.24
C ASP A 243 -21.35 7.62 -31.24
N PRO A 244 -22.50 7.13 -31.73
CA PRO A 244 -22.53 6.13 -32.77
C PRO A 244 -22.25 6.79 -34.13
N THR A 245 -21.02 6.65 -34.63
CA THR A 245 -20.62 7.31 -35.88
C THR A 245 -21.27 6.69 -37.09
N GLY A 246 -21.89 7.56 -37.90
CA GLY A 246 -22.39 7.23 -39.21
C GLY A 246 -21.31 7.19 -40.29
N ILE A 247 -21.60 6.52 -41.42
CA ILE A 247 -20.78 6.64 -42.63
C ILE A 247 -21.39 7.70 -43.54
N PHE A 248 -20.52 8.49 -44.18
CA PHE A 248 -20.87 9.33 -45.32
C PHE A 248 -20.40 8.64 -46.61
N THR A 249 -21.31 8.39 -47.55
CA THR A 249 -20.97 7.76 -48.86
C THR A 249 -21.17 8.70 -50.05
N GLY A 250 -21.03 10.01 -49.84
CA GLY A 250 -21.19 11.02 -50.89
C GLY A 250 -22.64 11.50 -51.04
N SER A 251 -23.57 10.61 -51.38
CA SER A 251 -25.00 10.95 -51.59
C SER A 251 -25.93 10.63 -50.42
N SER A 252 -25.43 10.01 -49.35
CA SER A 252 -26.20 9.67 -48.16
C SER A 252 -25.34 9.68 -46.89
N THR A 253 -25.96 10.05 -45.76
CA THR A 253 -25.43 9.85 -44.42
C THR A 253 -26.21 8.74 -43.73
N TYR A 254 -25.51 7.87 -43.00
CA TYR A 254 -26.14 6.80 -42.23
C TYR A 254 -26.11 7.13 -40.75
N GLY A 255 -27.22 7.56 -40.18
CA GLY A 255 -27.33 7.83 -38.75
C GLY A 255 -27.71 6.58 -37.95
N ALA A 256 -27.38 6.55 -36.67
CA ALA A 256 -27.95 5.56 -35.76
C ALA A 256 -29.47 5.76 -35.69
N GLN A 257 -30.23 4.75 -36.11
CA GLN A 257 -31.70 4.76 -36.08
C GLN A 257 -32.24 4.17 -34.79
N THR A 258 -31.59 3.10 -34.31
CA THR A 258 -31.99 2.40 -33.09
C THR A 258 -30.77 1.96 -32.32
N VAL A 259 -30.78 2.23 -31.02
CA VAL A 259 -29.76 1.75 -30.08
C VAL A 259 -30.44 0.89 -29.02
N ILE A 260 -29.84 -0.27 -28.74
CA ILE A 260 -30.31 -1.19 -27.70
C ILE A 260 -29.16 -1.44 -26.72
N PHE A 261 -29.38 -1.09 -25.47
CA PHE A 261 -28.52 -1.46 -24.35
C PHE A 261 -29.11 -2.68 -23.67
N GLN A 262 -28.42 -3.82 -23.75
CA GLN A 262 -28.84 -5.08 -23.12
C GLN A 262 -27.89 -5.43 -21.99
N TYR A 263 -28.34 -5.27 -20.76
CA TYR A 263 -27.55 -5.52 -19.56
C TYR A 263 -27.60 -7.00 -19.18
N SER A 264 -26.52 -7.50 -18.57
CA SER A 264 -26.41 -8.91 -18.16
C SER A 264 -27.45 -9.38 -17.13
N ASN A 265 -28.12 -8.45 -16.44
CA ASN A 265 -29.22 -8.74 -15.52
C ASN A 265 -30.57 -8.96 -16.23
N GLY A 266 -30.59 -8.91 -17.57
CA GLY A 266 -31.79 -9.07 -18.39
C GLY A 266 -32.49 -7.76 -18.73
N THR A 267 -32.13 -6.63 -18.11
CA THR A 267 -32.72 -5.33 -18.44
C THR A 267 -32.29 -4.88 -19.83
N SER A 268 -33.24 -4.37 -20.61
CA SER A 268 -32.97 -3.87 -21.96
C SER A 268 -33.64 -2.52 -22.17
N PHE A 269 -32.89 -1.54 -22.69
CA PHE A 269 -33.41 -0.23 -23.08
C PHE A 269 -33.23 -0.06 -24.58
N LYS A 270 -34.31 0.33 -25.26
CA LYS A 270 -34.32 0.60 -26.69
C LYS A 270 -34.62 2.07 -26.92
N TYR A 271 -33.72 2.76 -27.61
CA TYR A 271 -33.86 4.14 -28.04
C TYR A 271 -33.97 4.19 -29.55
N THR A 272 -34.78 5.11 -30.05
CA THR A 272 -34.96 5.33 -31.50
C THR A 272 -34.75 6.81 -31.77
N PHE A 273 -34.10 7.13 -32.90
CA PHE A 273 -33.90 8.51 -33.34
C PHE A 273 -35.24 9.29 -33.35
N PRO A 274 -35.28 10.57 -32.91
CA PRO A 274 -34.15 11.40 -32.45
C PRO A 274 -33.77 11.24 -30.97
N ASN A 275 -34.44 10.35 -30.22
CA ASN A 275 -34.31 10.22 -28.77
C ASN A 275 -33.18 9.26 -28.32
N ILE A 276 -32.08 9.21 -29.07
CA ILE A 276 -30.91 8.41 -28.69
C ILE A 276 -30.10 9.20 -27.65
N PRO A 277 -29.79 8.62 -26.48
CA PRO A 277 -29.06 9.34 -25.44
C PRO A 277 -27.64 9.66 -25.89
N SER A 278 -27.11 10.80 -25.46
CA SER A 278 -25.73 11.22 -25.69
C SER A 278 -24.73 10.55 -24.74
N TYR A 279 -25.19 9.64 -23.88
CA TYR A 279 -24.34 8.91 -22.93
C TYR A 279 -24.85 7.48 -22.67
N VAL A 280 -23.95 6.65 -22.14
CA VAL A 280 -24.24 5.28 -21.66
C VAL A 280 -23.52 5.03 -20.33
N ILE A 281 -24.20 4.35 -19.41
CA ILE A 281 -23.62 3.91 -18.13
C ILE A 281 -23.21 2.45 -18.28
N ILE A 282 -21.93 2.16 -18.05
CA ILE A 282 -21.38 0.82 -18.01
C ILE A 282 -21.08 0.50 -16.55
N ASN A 283 -21.91 -0.31 -15.91
CA ASN A 283 -21.74 -0.75 -14.52
C ASN A 283 -21.93 -2.27 -14.34
N GLN A 284 -22.06 -2.97 -15.45
CA GLN A 284 -22.18 -4.42 -15.53
C GLN A 284 -21.89 -4.87 -16.98
N PRO A 285 -21.62 -6.17 -17.21
CA PRO A 285 -21.47 -6.68 -18.57
C PRO A 285 -22.72 -6.37 -19.41
N MET A 286 -22.54 -5.98 -20.67
CA MET A 286 -23.66 -5.58 -21.52
C MET A 286 -23.37 -5.76 -23.02
N ASN A 287 -24.44 -5.78 -23.82
CA ASN A 287 -24.35 -5.60 -25.26
C ASN A 287 -24.86 -4.21 -25.64
N ILE A 288 -24.14 -3.53 -26.51
CA ILE A 288 -24.58 -2.29 -27.16
C ILE A 288 -24.84 -2.62 -28.63
N THR A 289 -26.11 -2.64 -29.03
CA THR A 289 -26.49 -2.87 -30.43
C THR A 289 -26.89 -1.55 -31.08
N VAL A 290 -26.24 -1.21 -32.19
CA VAL A 290 -26.58 -0.02 -32.99
C VAL A 290 -27.05 -0.48 -34.38
N LYS A 291 -28.26 -0.06 -34.74
CA LYS A 291 -28.83 -0.25 -36.07
C LYS A 291 -28.79 1.09 -36.81
N TYR A 292 -28.18 1.10 -37.97
CA TYR A 292 -28.06 2.28 -38.82
C TYR A 292 -29.14 2.28 -39.91
N ALA A 293 -29.63 3.46 -40.28
CA ALA A 293 -30.53 3.64 -41.41
C ALA A 293 -30.04 4.79 -42.30
N VAL A 294 -30.45 4.77 -43.57
CA VAL A 294 -30.13 5.83 -44.54
C VAL A 294 -30.89 7.10 -44.17
N THR A 295 -30.21 8.24 -44.13
CA THR A 295 -30.84 9.56 -44.28
C THR A 295 -30.36 10.14 -45.61
N GLU A 296 -31.25 10.20 -46.60
CA GLU A 296 -30.96 10.83 -47.90
C GLU A 296 -31.12 12.35 -47.75
N TYR A 297 -30.04 13.10 -47.92
CA TYR A 297 -30.11 14.50 -48.28
C TYR A 297 -29.60 14.61 -49.72
N TRP A 298 -30.26 15.46 -50.53
CA TRP A 298 -30.02 15.74 -51.95
C TRP A 298 -30.79 14.88 -52.97
N LYS A 299 -32.09 15.19 -53.12
CA LYS A 299 -32.61 15.45 -54.47
C LYS A 299 -32.65 16.97 -54.64
N ARG A 300 -31.66 17.54 -55.33
CA ARG A 300 -31.88 18.85 -55.97
C ARG A 300 -32.87 18.55 -57.10
N LEU A 301 -34.06 19.17 -57.01
CA LEU A 301 -35.09 19.17 -58.05
C LEU A 301 -34.51 19.58 -59.41
#